data_AF-A0A1Y5DH45-F1
#
_entry.id   AF-A0A1Y5DH45-F1
#
_cell.length_a   1.000
_cell.length_b   1.000
_cell.length_c   1.000
_cell.angle_alpha   90.00
_cell.angle_beta   90.00
_cell.angle_gamma   90.00
#
_symmetry.space_group_name_H-M   'P 1'
#
loop_
_entity.id
_entity.type
_entity.pdbx_description
1 polymer ?
#
loop_
_entity_poly.entity_id
_entity_poly.type
_entity_poly.pdbx_seq_one_letter_code
_entity_poly.pdbx_strand_id
1 'polypeptide(L)'
;FSIVKKLIKKWLDDNIDHCLAIPHLNPSISMKTGSESKNEFEFDKGGVNHFYCSGPKQAFCLLPMDAITPQAVATWCENQIMAILPADLARVRITFTPENIQGAQYQYSHGLKKHDGNCQRIAHGHRSTIDIYKDGVKSETLENNWARRWHDIYIGTEEDLIGIISEGTQRFHHFAYESQQGHFELIINSHQAYMIGTDTTVESLSSHVANVLANENPGHTIEVHAYEGIGKGAISTKAATL
;
A
#
# COMPACT_ATOMS: atom_id res chain seq x y z
N PHE A 1 -5.60 8.28 -31.65
CA PHE A 1 -5.23 8.88 -30.34
C PHE A 1 -5.99 8.31 -29.14
N SER A 2 -7.34 8.23 -29.14
CA SER A 2 -8.11 7.66 -28.02
C SER A 2 -7.76 6.19 -27.70
N ILE A 3 -7.57 5.36 -28.74
CA ILE A 3 -7.18 3.95 -28.59
C ILE A 3 -5.80 3.81 -27.93
N VAL A 4 -4.81 4.58 -28.39
CA VAL A 4 -3.45 4.58 -27.82
C VAL A 4 -3.46 4.94 -26.33
N LYS A 5 -4.20 5.99 -25.92
CA LYS A 5 -4.33 6.35 -24.51
C LYS A 5 -4.96 5.23 -23.67
N LYS A 6 -5.99 4.56 -24.19
CA LYS A 6 -6.61 3.42 -23.50
C LYS A 6 -5.65 2.25 -23.37
N LEU A 7 -4.84 1.97 -24.39
CA LEU A 7 -3.83 0.92 -24.35
C LEU A 7 -2.73 1.23 -23.34
N ILE A 8 -2.22 2.47 -23.32
CA ILE A 8 -1.23 2.93 -22.33
C ILE A 8 -1.78 2.78 -20.91
N LYS A 9 -3.00 3.28 -20.67
CA LYS A 9 -3.64 3.17 -19.36
C LYS A 9 -3.79 1.69 -18.95
N LYS A 10 -4.36 0.87 -19.83
CA LYS A 10 -4.52 -0.56 -19.57
C LYS A 10 -3.18 -1.24 -19.26
N TRP A 11 -2.12 -0.91 -20.00
CA TRP A 11 -0.81 -1.47 -19.74
C TRP A 11 -0.29 -1.08 -18.35
N LEU A 12 -0.46 0.17 -17.93
CA LEU A 12 -0.09 0.60 -16.57
C LEU A 12 -0.92 -0.15 -15.51
N ASP A 13 -2.25 -0.22 -15.71
CA ASP A 13 -3.18 -0.91 -14.80
C ASP A 13 -2.83 -2.41 -14.65
N ASP A 14 -2.35 -3.05 -15.73
CA ASP A 14 -2.02 -4.47 -15.75
C ASP A 14 -0.61 -4.78 -15.21
N ASN A 15 0.35 -3.85 -15.29
CA ASN A 15 1.78 -4.14 -15.09
C ASN A 15 2.43 -3.44 -13.89
N ILE A 16 1.91 -2.29 -13.45
CA ILE A 16 2.51 -1.53 -12.35
C ILE A 16 1.51 -1.17 -11.26
N ASP A 17 0.27 -0.87 -11.64
CA ASP A 17 -0.75 -0.48 -10.69
C ASP A 17 -1.14 -1.65 -9.76
N HIS A 18 -1.30 -1.36 -8.48
CA HIS A 18 -1.59 -2.36 -7.44
C HIS A 18 -0.62 -3.57 -7.46
N CYS A 19 0.64 -3.35 -7.83
CA CYS A 19 1.73 -4.32 -7.69
C CYS A 19 2.72 -3.84 -6.64
N LEU A 20 3.39 -4.78 -5.97
CA LEU A 20 4.60 -4.48 -5.22
C LEU A 20 5.74 -4.20 -6.22
N ALA A 21 6.13 -2.93 -6.33
CA ALA A 21 7.24 -2.52 -7.18
C ALA A 21 8.58 -2.86 -6.53
N ILE A 22 9.41 -3.66 -7.20
CA ILE A 22 10.67 -4.18 -6.67
C ILE A 22 11.83 -3.64 -7.51
N PRO A 23 12.80 -2.90 -6.94
CA PRO A 23 14.05 -2.56 -7.61
C PRO A 23 14.96 -3.79 -7.68
N HIS A 24 14.76 -4.64 -8.69
CA HIS A 24 15.35 -5.98 -8.78
C HIS A 24 16.90 -6.00 -8.83
N LEU A 25 17.55 -4.88 -9.12
CA LEU A 25 19.02 -4.79 -9.14
C LEU A 25 19.59 -4.25 -7.82
N ASN A 26 18.76 -3.94 -6.84
CA ASN A 26 19.24 -3.48 -5.54
C ASN A 26 20.02 -4.60 -4.82
N PRO A 27 21.23 -4.32 -4.30
CA PRO A 27 22.06 -5.36 -3.67
C PRO A 27 21.50 -5.92 -2.36
N SER A 28 20.57 -5.22 -1.71
CA SER A 28 19.88 -5.68 -0.49
C SER A 28 18.67 -6.57 -0.81
N ILE A 29 18.37 -6.80 -2.09
CA ILE A 29 17.24 -7.63 -2.53
C ILE A 29 17.72 -9.03 -2.90
N SER A 30 17.00 -10.02 -2.38
CA SER A 30 17.05 -11.41 -2.81
C SER A 30 15.70 -11.81 -3.38
N MET A 31 15.71 -12.55 -4.49
CA MET A 31 14.49 -13.04 -5.12
C MET A 31 14.62 -14.51 -5.50
N LYS A 32 13.54 -15.28 -5.29
CA LYS A 32 13.39 -16.62 -5.87
C LYS A 32 12.27 -16.61 -6.89
N THR A 33 12.64 -16.78 -8.15
CA THR A 33 11.73 -16.76 -9.31
C THR A 33 11.60 -18.13 -10.00
N GLY A 34 12.23 -19.17 -9.44
CA GLY A 34 12.26 -20.52 -10.03
C GLY A 34 10.93 -21.29 -9.94
N SER A 35 9.89 -20.73 -9.33
CA SER A 35 8.54 -21.29 -9.36
C SER A 35 7.79 -20.79 -10.59
N GLU A 36 6.98 -21.64 -11.20
CA GLU A 36 6.13 -21.24 -12.33
C GLU A 36 5.02 -20.26 -11.90
N SER A 37 4.50 -20.39 -10.67
CA SER A 37 3.30 -19.67 -10.21
C SER A 37 3.56 -18.53 -9.23
N LYS A 38 4.67 -18.55 -8.48
CA LYS A 38 4.94 -17.56 -7.41
C LYS A 38 6.32 -16.91 -7.53
N ASN A 39 6.42 -15.72 -6.96
CA ASN A 39 7.69 -15.06 -6.64
C ASN A 39 7.85 -14.96 -5.13
N GLU A 40 9.08 -15.13 -4.66
CA GLU A 40 9.48 -14.78 -3.30
C GLU A 40 10.45 -13.61 -3.38
N PHE A 41 10.18 -12.57 -2.60
CA PHE A 41 10.96 -11.35 -2.48
C PHE A 41 11.41 -11.18 -1.03
N GLU A 42 12.66 -10.79 -0.83
CA GLU A 42 13.23 -10.52 0.48
C GLU A 42 14.16 -9.30 0.40
N PHE A 43 13.95 -8.33 1.28
CA PHE A 43 14.78 -7.14 1.43
C PHE A 43 15.39 -7.13 2.83
N ASP A 44 16.67 -6.75 2.93
CA ASP A 44 17.42 -6.62 4.20
C ASP A 44 17.29 -7.90 5.07
N LYS A 45 17.48 -9.07 4.46
CA LYS A 45 17.38 -10.39 5.12
C LYS A 45 18.19 -10.43 6.42
N GLY A 46 17.51 -10.67 7.54
CA GLY A 46 18.12 -10.71 8.87
C GLY A 46 18.53 -9.35 9.44
N GLY A 47 18.25 -8.26 8.73
CA GLY A 47 18.43 -6.89 9.17
C GLY A 47 17.19 -6.32 9.88
N VAL A 48 17.30 -5.07 10.33
CA VAL A 48 16.21 -4.40 11.06
C VAL A 48 15.03 -4.07 10.13
N ASN A 49 15.29 -3.83 8.85
CA ASN A 49 14.26 -3.54 7.86
C ASN A 49 13.84 -4.79 7.08
N HIS A 50 14.05 -5.98 7.65
CA HIS A 50 13.72 -7.22 6.98
C HIS A 50 12.25 -7.23 6.56
N PHE A 51 12.05 -7.37 5.25
CA PHE A 51 10.76 -7.45 4.61
C PHE A 51 10.78 -8.65 3.67
N TYR A 52 9.91 -9.62 3.90
CA TYR A 52 9.72 -10.75 3.00
C TYR A 52 8.29 -10.74 2.49
N CYS A 53 8.11 -10.99 1.19
CA CYS A 53 6.80 -11.12 0.58
C CYS A 53 6.81 -12.27 -0.43
N SER A 54 5.78 -13.11 -0.37
CA SER A 54 5.56 -14.18 -1.33
C SER A 54 4.14 -14.10 -1.88
N GLY A 55 4.00 -14.38 -3.16
CA GLY A 55 2.69 -14.40 -3.80
C GLY A 55 2.74 -14.76 -5.28
N PRO A 56 1.58 -14.74 -5.94
CA PRO A 56 1.47 -14.93 -7.38
C PRO A 56 2.31 -13.91 -8.16
N LYS A 57 2.91 -14.32 -9.28
CA LYS A 57 3.82 -13.46 -10.07
C LYS A 57 3.23 -12.11 -10.44
N GLN A 58 1.93 -12.07 -10.75
CA GLN A 58 1.22 -10.84 -11.14
C GLN A 58 1.11 -9.80 -10.02
N ALA A 59 1.41 -10.15 -8.77
CA ALA A 59 1.42 -9.21 -7.67
C ALA A 59 2.69 -8.35 -7.62
N PHE A 60 3.70 -8.67 -8.43
CA PHE A 60 5.02 -8.04 -8.36
C PHE A 60 5.34 -7.33 -9.68
N CYS A 61 5.82 -6.10 -9.59
CA CYS A 61 6.39 -5.36 -10.72
C CYS A 61 7.92 -5.33 -10.55
N LEU A 62 8.63 -6.19 -11.27
CA LEU A 62 10.09 -6.27 -11.19
C LEU A 62 10.72 -5.22 -12.09
N LEU A 63 11.31 -4.20 -11.46
CA LEU A 63 11.92 -3.07 -12.13
C LEU A 63 13.44 -3.28 -12.24
N PRO A 64 14.03 -3.23 -13.44
CA PRO A 64 15.46 -3.48 -13.65
C PRO A 64 16.29 -2.24 -13.27
N MET A 65 16.24 -1.87 -11.99
CA MET A 65 16.90 -0.71 -11.40
C MET A 65 17.30 -1.00 -9.94
N ASP A 66 18.22 -0.20 -9.41
CA ASP A 66 18.73 -0.24 -8.05
C ASP A 66 17.85 0.56 -7.06
N ALA A 67 17.27 1.67 -7.53
CA ALA A 67 16.38 2.53 -6.76
C ALA A 67 15.16 2.93 -7.59
N ILE A 68 13.98 2.88 -6.97
CA ILE A 68 12.73 3.32 -7.58
C ILE A 68 12.62 4.84 -7.46
N THR A 69 12.58 5.52 -8.60
CA THR A 69 12.27 6.96 -8.68
C THR A 69 11.18 7.20 -9.73
N PRO A 70 10.33 8.24 -9.57
CA PRO A 70 9.31 8.57 -10.57
C PRO A 70 9.86 8.67 -12.00
N GLN A 71 11.06 9.23 -12.14
CA GLN A 71 11.74 9.40 -13.42
C GLN A 71 12.21 8.06 -14.00
N ALA A 72 12.89 7.22 -13.21
CA ALA A 72 13.38 5.93 -13.67
C ALA A 72 12.23 4.99 -14.07
N VAL A 73 11.15 4.96 -13.28
CA VAL A 73 9.95 4.19 -13.59
C VAL A 73 9.26 4.72 -14.85
N ALA A 74 9.12 6.04 -15.00
CA ALA A 74 8.54 6.62 -16.22
C ALA A 74 9.31 6.23 -17.48
N THR A 75 10.64 6.36 -17.47
CA THR A 75 11.49 5.95 -18.60
C THR A 75 11.38 4.45 -18.88
N TRP A 76 11.33 3.61 -17.84
CA TRP A 76 11.12 2.18 -18.03
C TRP A 76 9.75 1.90 -18.66
N CYS A 77 8.65 2.49 -18.16
CA CYS A 77 7.31 2.35 -18.74
C CYS A 77 7.28 2.82 -20.20
N GLU A 78 7.89 3.96 -20.53
CA GLU A 78 7.98 4.46 -21.91
C GLU A 78 8.61 3.41 -22.84
N ASN A 79 9.72 2.80 -22.43
CA ASN A 79 10.40 1.77 -23.22
C ASN A 79 9.52 0.52 -23.42
N GLN A 80 8.86 0.04 -22.37
CA GLN A 80 7.98 -1.13 -22.46
C GLN A 80 6.76 -0.86 -23.35
N ILE A 81 6.15 0.31 -23.19
CA ILE A 81 4.96 0.72 -23.92
C ILE A 81 5.28 0.96 -25.40
N MET A 82 6.41 1.60 -25.71
CA MET A 82 6.82 1.82 -27.11
C MET A 82 7.01 0.50 -27.86
N ALA A 83 7.42 -0.58 -27.18
CA ALA A 83 7.60 -1.89 -27.79
C ALA A 83 6.28 -2.57 -28.23
N ILE A 84 5.14 -2.15 -27.67
CA ILE A 84 3.81 -2.71 -27.99
C ILE A 84 2.95 -1.78 -28.83
N LEU A 85 3.39 -0.54 -29.04
CA LEU A 85 2.64 0.46 -29.78
C LEU A 85 2.86 0.35 -31.29
N PRO A 86 1.88 0.76 -32.11
CA PRO A 86 2.02 0.84 -33.56
C PRO A 86 3.24 1.67 -33.99
N ALA A 87 3.91 1.22 -35.05
CA ALA A 87 5.17 1.81 -35.54
C ALA A 87 5.03 3.25 -36.08
N ASP A 88 3.81 3.71 -36.39
CA ASP A 88 3.50 5.07 -36.83
C ASP A 88 3.47 6.09 -35.68
N LEU A 89 3.58 5.63 -34.42
CA LEU A 89 3.67 6.52 -33.27
C LEU A 89 5.12 6.95 -33.00
N ALA A 90 5.39 8.24 -33.20
CA ALA A 90 6.75 8.78 -33.10
C ALA A 90 7.33 8.77 -31.66
N ARG A 91 6.50 8.96 -30.62
CA ARG A 91 6.98 9.04 -29.23
C ARG A 91 5.85 8.94 -28.20
N VAL A 92 6.12 8.29 -27.08
CA VAL A 92 5.36 8.40 -25.83
C VAL A 92 6.22 9.09 -24.78
N ARG A 93 5.60 9.95 -23.96
CA ARG A 93 6.21 10.50 -22.75
C ARG A 93 5.28 10.27 -21.56
N ILE A 94 5.81 9.72 -20.49
CA ILE A 94 5.12 9.43 -19.23
C ILE A 94 5.77 10.27 -18.15
N THR A 95 4.97 10.73 -17.20
CA THR A 95 5.46 11.42 -16.00
C THR A 95 4.58 11.01 -14.85
N PHE A 96 5.21 10.50 -13.79
CA PHE A 96 4.55 10.25 -12.51
C PHE A 96 4.75 11.49 -11.64
N THR A 97 3.64 12.08 -11.20
CA THR A 97 3.66 13.25 -10.33
C THR A 97 2.90 12.91 -9.06
N PRO A 98 3.54 13.02 -7.88
CA PRO A 98 2.82 12.91 -6.62
C PRO A 98 1.66 13.93 -6.60
N GLU A 99 0.47 13.49 -6.18
CA GLU A 99 -0.62 14.41 -5.81
C GLU A 99 -0.12 15.53 -4.88
N ASN A 100 -0.55 16.76 -5.14
CA ASN A 100 -0.19 17.89 -4.29
C ASN A 100 -1.06 17.88 -3.03
N ILE A 101 -0.48 17.42 -1.92
CA ILE A 101 -1.15 17.33 -0.62
C ILE A 101 -0.75 18.53 0.24
N GLN A 102 -1.76 19.22 0.80
CA GLN A 102 -1.57 20.23 1.84
C GLN A 102 -2.01 19.64 3.18
N GLY A 103 -1.15 19.70 4.19
CA GLY A 103 -1.44 19.19 5.54
C GLY A 103 -0.84 17.81 5.82
N ALA A 104 -1.47 17.07 6.74
CA ALA A 104 -0.98 15.78 7.20
C ALA A 104 -1.11 14.71 6.10
N GLN A 105 -0.03 13.95 5.90
CA GLN A 105 0.00 12.84 4.95
C GLN A 105 0.72 11.64 5.53
N TYR A 106 0.36 10.46 5.05
CA TYR A 106 0.97 9.20 5.43
C TYR A 106 0.95 8.20 4.27
N GLN A 107 1.73 7.14 4.42
CA GLN A 107 1.81 6.06 3.44
C GLN A 107 1.68 4.75 4.18
N TYR A 108 0.82 3.88 3.66
CA TYR A 108 0.64 2.56 4.21
C TYR A 108 0.47 1.55 3.09
N SER A 109 0.78 0.30 3.43
CA SER A 109 0.47 -0.85 2.61
C SER A 109 -0.51 -1.77 3.32
N HIS A 110 -1.27 -2.54 2.56
CA HIS A 110 -2.24 -3.52 3.06
C HIS A 110 -2.56 -4.57 1.98
N GLY A 111 -3.46 -5.50 2.28
CA GLY A 111 -4.05 -6.42 1.31
C GLY A 111 -5.55 -6.62 1.59
N LEU A 112 -6.37 -6.60 0.55
CA LEU A 112 -7.84 -6.73 0.64
C LEU A 112 -8.30 -8.09 0.10
N LYS A 113 -8.09 -9.16 0.87
CA LYS A 113 -8.36 -10.54 0.43
C LYS A 113 -9.81 -10.80 -0.02
N LYS A 114 -10.79 -10.06 0.53
CA LYS A 114 -12.23 -10.22 0.28
C LYS A 114 -12.74 -9.38 -0.90
N HIS A 115 -11.91 -8.54 -1.51
CA HIS A 115 -12.29 -7.71 -2.66
C HIS A 115 -12.04 -8.44 -3.99
N ASP A 116 -12.74 -8.04 -5.05
CA ASP A 116 -12.42 -8.47 -6.41
C ASP A 116 -11.28 -7.62 -7.01
N GLY A 117 -10.49 -8.21 -7.90
CA GLY A 117 -9.45 -7.51 -8.66
C GLY A 117 -8.09 -7.38 -7.93
N ASN A 118 -7.29 -6.40 -8.33
CA ASN A 118 -5.88 -6.29 -7.92
C ASN A 118 -5.68 -5.82 -6.48
N CYS A 119 -6.72 -5.30 -5.82
CA CYS A 119 -6.68 -4.93 -4.40
C CYS A 119 -6.41 -6.14 -3.48
N GLN A 120 -6.56 -7.37 -3.98
CA GLN A 120 -6.22 -8.60 -3.25
C GLN A 120 -4.72 -8.79 -3.04
N ARG A 121 -3.85 -8.04 -3.73
CA ARG A 121 -2.40 -8.27 -3.72
C ARG A 121 -1.76 -7.65 -2.48
N ILE A 122 -1.09 -8.48 -1.67
CA ILE A 122 -0.18 -7.99 -0.64
C ILE A 122 1.13 -7.51 -1.33
N ALA A 123 1.82 -6.47 -0.91
CA ALA A 123 1.43 -5.37 -0.02
C ALA A 123 1.30 -4.11 -0.90
N HIS A 124 0.23 -3.98 -1.68
CA HIS A 124 -0.02 -2.73 -2.40
C HIS A 124 -0.26 -1.59 -1.39
N GLY A 125 -0.08 -0.35 -1.83
CA GLY A 125 -0.10 0.78 -0.91
C GLY A 125 -0.72 2.04 -1.46
N HIS A 126 -1.01 2.94 -0.53
CA HIS A 126 -1.64 4.22 -0.75
C HIS A 126 -0.79 5.31 -0.11
N ARG A 127 -0.76 6.48 -0.76
CA ARG A 127 -0.37 7.73 -0.12
C ARG A 127 -1.63 8.54 0.10
N SER A 128 -1.93 8.86 1.35
CA SER A 128 -3.23 9.39 1.74
C SER A 128 -3.10 10.60 2.65
N THR A 129 -4.17 11.41 2.64
CA THR A 129 -4.50 12.39 3.67
C THR A 129 -5.56 11.83 4.61
N ILE A 130 -5.83 12.56 5.68
CA ILE A 130 -6.97 12.32 6.55
C ILE A 130 -7.46 13.66 7.08
N ASP A 131 -8.77 13.87 7.07
CA ASP A 131 -9.38 15.01 7.74
C ASP A 131 -10.06 14.52 9.02
N ILE A 132 -9.80 15.21 10.13
CA ILE A 132 -10.33 14.81 11.44
C ILE A 132 -10.96 16.02 12.11
N TYR A 133 -12.23 15.88 12.46
CA TYR A 133 -13.02 16.90 13.14
C TYR A 133 -13.32 16.45 14.57
N LYS A 134 -13.08 17.35 15.52
CA LYS A 134 -13.46 17.20 16.93
C LYS A 134 -14.56 18.21 17.24
N ASP A 135 -15.74 17.71 17.62
CA ASP A 135 -16.95 18.51 17.86
C ASP A 135 -17.29 19.47 16.69
N GLY A 136 -17.13 18.97 15.46
CA GLY A 136 -17.40 19.72 14.23
C GLY A 136 -16.29 20.70 13.82
N VAL A 137 -15.18 20.79 14.56
CA VAL A 137 -14.03 21.65 14.24
C VAL A 137 -12.85 20.80 13.75
N LYS A 138 -12.31 21.11 12.57
CA LYS A 138 -11.15 20.43 12.00
C LYS A 138 -9.95 20.54 12.94
N SER A 139 -9.24 19.43 13.17
CA SER A 139 -8.18 19.30 14.16
C SER A 139 -6.87 18.84 13.51
N GLU A 140 -6.07 19.79 13.05
CA GLU A 140 -4.75 19.52 12.48
C GLU A 140 -3.84 18.72 13.44
N THR A 141 -4.00 18.91 14.75
CA THR A 141 -3.25 18.15 15.76
C THR A 141 -3.58 16.65 15.71
N LEU A 142 -4.86 16.30 15.60
CA LEU A 142 -5.27 14.89 15.50
C LEU A 142 -4.84 14.30 14.16
N GLU A 143 -4.96 15.06 13.07
CA GLU A 143 -4.52 14.65 11.73
C GLU A 143 -3.03 14.33 11.70
N ASN A 144 -2.19 15.26 12.19
CA ASN A 144 -0.74 15.05 12.26
C ASN A 144 -0.36 13.90 13.20
N ASN A 145 -1.07 13.75 14.32
CA ASN A 145 -0.83 12.63 15.22
C ASN A 145 -1.13 11.30 14.55
N TRP A 146 -2.26 11.19 13.86
CA TRP A 146 -2.66 9.97 13.17
C TRP A 146 -1.77 9.65 11.98
N ALA A 147 -1.47 10.65 11.15
CA ALA A 147 -0.55 10.50 10.02
C ALA A 147 0.81 9.97 10.45
N ARG A 148 1.32 10.41 11.61
CA ARG A 148 2.56 9.86 12.19
C ARG A 148 2.42 8.40 12.63
N ARG A 149 1.27 7.97 13.14
CA ARG A 149 1.03 6.56 13.52
C ARG A 149 1.07 5.64 12.31
N TRP A 150 0.60 6.13 11.16
CA TRP A 150 0.52 5.37 9.91
C TRP A 150 1.59 5.77 8.90
N HIS A 151 2.69 6.35 9.35
CA HIS A 151 3.80 6.74 8.48
C HIS A 151 4.68 5.53 8.14
N ASP A 152 4.67 5.12 6.88
CA ASP A 152 5.49 4.04 6.31
C ASP A 152 5.29 2.68 7.01
N ILE A 153 4.02 2.29 7.16
CA ILE A 153 3.61 1.05 7.83
C ILE A 153 2.92 0.05 6.89
N TYR A 154 2.76 -1.18 7.38
CA TYR A 154 1.80 -2.16 6.91
C TYR A 154 0.61 -2.22 7.88
N ILE A 155 -0.62 -2.08 7.37
CA ILE A 155 -1.83 -2.30 8.16
C ILE A 155 -2.23 -3.77 8.01
N GLY A 156 -2.02 -4.55 9.06
CA GLY A 156 -2.33 -5.98 9.11
C GLY A 156 -3.63 -6.25 9.88
N THR A 157 -4.35 -7.30 9.50
CA THR A 157 -5.53 -7.76 10.23
C THR A 157 -5.13 -8.82 11.25
N GLU A 158 -5.84 -8.87 12.38
CA GLU A 158 -5.72 -9.98 13.34
C GLU A 158 -6.08 -11.33 12.69
N GLU A 159 -6.98 -11.33 11.70
CA GLU A 159 -7.42 -12.52 10.97
C GLU A 159 -6.29 -13.15 10.14
N ASP A 160 -5.42 -12.33 9.54
CA ASP A 160 -4.36 -12.79 8.64
C ASP A 160 -3.02 -13.01 9.36
N LEU A 161 -2.94 -12.68 10.66
CA LEU A 161 -1.72 -12.87 11.46
C LEU A 161 -1.54 -14.34 11.82
N ILE A 162 -0.56 -15.00 11.21
CA ILE A 162 -0.25 -16.42 11.47
C ILE A 162 0.84 -16.62 12.53
N GLY A 163 1.55 -15.57 12.91
CA GLY A 163 2.49 -15.62 14.03
C GLY A 163 3.40 -14.40 14.15
N ILE A 164 4.20 -14.39 15.22
CA ILE A 164 5.26 -13.41 15.42
C ILE A 164 6.59 -14.16 15.54
N ILE A 165 7.51 -13.86 14.63
CA ILE A 165 8.87 -14.41 14.61
C ILE A 165 9.74 -13.51 15.49
N SER A 166 10.55 -14.11 16.38
CA SER A 166 11.48 -13.38 17.25
C SER A 166 12.91 -13.77 16.94
N GLU A 167 13.73 -12.80 16.57
CA GLU A 167 15.15 -12.98 16.22
C GLU A 167 15.99 -12.01 17.06
N GLY A 168 16.58 -12.51 18.15
CA GLY A 168 17.28 -11.66 19.11
C GLY A 168 16.34 -10.64 19.75
N THR A 169 16.60 -9.35 19.56
CA THR A 169 15.75 -8.25 20.05
C THR A 169 14.69 -7.81 19.03
N GLN A 170 14.75 -8.31 17.80
CA GLN A 170 13.81 -7.96 16.73
C GLN A 170 12.59 -8.89 16.76
N ARG A 171 11.44 -8.33 16.41
CA ARG A 171 10.19 -9.05 16.25
C ARG A 171 9.62 -8.74 14.86
N PHE A 172 9.06 -9.76 14.22
CA PHE A 172 8.46 -9.65 12.90
C PHE A 172 7.06 -10.25 12.92
N HIS A 173 6.06 -9.52 12.44
CA HIS A 173 4.74 -10.09 12.20
C HIS A 173 4.77 -10.89 10.91
N HIS A 174 4.21 -12.10 10.94
CA HIS A 174 4.04 -12.97 9.79
C HIS A 174 2.56 -13.07 9.46
N PHE A 175 2.18 -12.54 8.30
CA PHE A 175 0.83 -12.56 7.78
C PHE A 175 0.72 -13.54 6.62
N ALA A 176 -0.43 -14.19 6.48
CA ALA A 176 -0.75 -14.99 5.30
C ALA A 176 -2.26 -15.04 5.05
N TYR A 177 -2.65 -15.06 3.78
CA TYR A 177 -4.03 -15.33 3.39
C TYR A 177 -4.15 -15.93 1.98
N GLU A 178 -5.26 -16.64 1.76
CA GLU A 178 -5.68 -17.07 0.44
C GLU A 178 -6.67 -16.05 -0.16
N SER A 179 -6.51 -15.75 -1.45
CA SER A 179 -7.41 -14.88 -2.22
C SER A 179 -7.77 -15.54 -3.55
N GLN A 180 -8.62 -14.90 -4.36
CA GLN A 180 -8.91 -15.41 -5.70
C GLN A 180 -7.68 -15.36 -6.64
N GLN A 181 -6.73 -14.45 -6.37
CA GLN A 181 -5.48 -14.37 -7.14
C GLN A 181 -4.42 -15.39 -6.69
N GLY A 182 -4.62 -16.03 -5.53
CA GLY A 182 -3.75 -17.05 -4.94
C GLY A 182 -3.34 -16.74 -3.50
N HIS A 183 -2.40 -17.55 -3.00
CA HIS A 183 -1.83 -17.46 -1.67
C HIS A 183 -0.79 -16.34 -1.54
N PHE A 184 -0.87 -15.59 -0.46
CA PHE A 184 0.02 -14.47 -0.14
C PHE A 184 0.64 -14.64 1.25
N GLU A 185 1.90 -14.23 1.40
CA GLU A 185 2.60 -14.16 2.68
C GLU A 185 3.43 -12.88 2.79
N LEU A 186 3.50 -12.33 4.01
CA LEU A 186 4.32 -11.16 4.33
C LEU A 186 4.96 -11.34 5.70
N ILE A 187 6.26 -11.08 5.79
CA ILE A 187 6.96 -10.90 7.06
C ILE A 187 7.52 -9.48 7.08
N ILE A 188 7.19 -8.72 8.13
CA ILE A 188 7.63 -7.33 8.28
C ILE A 188 7.98 -7.04 9.74
N ASN A 189 8.91 -6.12 9.97
CA ASN A 189 9.26 -5.68 11.32
C ASN A 189 8.01 -5.24 12.10
N SER A 190 7.89 -5.72 13.34
CA SER A 190 6.73 -5.43 14.19
C SER A 190 6.55 -3.94 14.50
N HIS A 191 7.62 -3.13 14.42
CA HIS A 191 7.54 -1.67 14.55
C HIS A 191 6.90 -0.98 13.33
N GLN A 192 6.85 -1.67 12.18
CA GLN A 192 6.22 -1.18 10.95
C GLN A 192 4.83 -1.78 10.72
N ALA A 193 4.32 -2.60 11.64
CA ALA A 193 2.98 -3.19 11.54
C ALA A 193 2.00 -2.48 12.46
N TYR A 194 0.86 -2.07 11.92
CA TYR A 194 -0.30 -1.58 12.69
C TYR A 194 -1.44 -2.59 12.59
N MET A 195 -1.87 -3.12 13.72
CA MET A 195 -2.87 -4.18 13.76
C MET A 195 -4.28 -3.62 13.90
N ILE A 196 -5.21 -4.19 13.11
CA ILE A 196 -6.65 -3.91 13.21
C ILE A 196 -7.46 -5.20 13.29
N GLY A 197 -8.63 -5.13 13.95
CA GLY A 197 -9.56 -6.26 14.08
C GLY A 197 -10.63 -6.32 12.97
N THR A 198 -10.51 -5.52 11.92
CA THR A 198 -11.47 -5.44 10.81
C THR A 198 -10.76 -5.61 9.46
N ASP A 199 -11.53 -5.62 8.37
CA ASP A 199 -10.94 -5.47 7.04
C ASP A 199 -10.24 -4.10 6.90
N THR A 200 -9.34 -3.98 5.92
CA THR A 200 -8.53 -2.78 5.68
C THR A 200 -9.11 -1.86 4.60
N THR A 201 -10.43 -1.93 4.34
CA THR A 201 -11.10 -1.03 3.38
C THR A 201 -11.12 0.39 3.90
N VAL A 202 -11.15 1.41 3.04
CA VAL A 202 -11.25 2.82 3.46
C VAL A 202 -12.37 3.09 4.46
N GLU A 203 -13.54 2.45 4.31
CA GLU A 203 -14.67 2.56 5.25
C GLU A 203 -14.32 1.99 6.62
N SER A 204 -13.68 0.81 6.63
CA SER A 204 -13.26 0.14 7.86
C SER A 204 -12.13 0.90 8.55
N LEU A 205 -11.17 1.43 7.79
CA LEU A 205 -10.08 2.27 8.28
C LEU A 205 -10.63 3.56 8.87
N SER A 206 -11.51 4.28 8.17
CA SER A 206 -12.18 5.48 8.67
C SER A 206 -12.89 5.23 10.01
N SER A 207 -13.67 4.14 10.08
CA SER A 207 -14.36 3.74 11.30
C SER A 207 -13.39 3.38 12.43
N HIS A 208 -12.31 2.65 12.12
CA HIS A 208 -11.25 2.31 13.07
C HIS A 208 -10.63 3.57 13.69
N VAL A 209 -10.21 4.53 12.86
CA VAL A 209 -9.65 5.81 13.34
C VAL A 209 -10.65 6.54 14.25
N ALA A 210 -11.90 6.67 13.81
CA ALA A 210 -12.93 7.37 14.59
C ALA A 210 -13.16 6.72 15.95
N ASN A 211 -13.20 5.38 16.01
CA ASN A 211 -13.36 4.64 17.27
C ASN A 211 -12.15 4.82 18.20
N VAL A 212 -10.92 4.68 17.69
CA VAL A 212 -9.71 4.86 18.50
C VAL A 212 -9.63 6.28 19.05
N LEU A 213 -9.82 7.29 18.21
CA LEU A 213 -9.73 8.69 18.64
C LEU A 213 -10.85 9.11 19.58
N ALA A 214 -12.06 8.58 19.39
CA ALA A 214 -13.16 8.83 20.34
C ALA A 214 -12.80 8.28 21.73
N ASN A 215 -12.25 7.06 21.81
CA ASN A 215 -11.80 6.48 23.08
C ASN A 215 -10.66 7.29 23.73
N GLU A 216 -9.76 7.86 22.93
CA GLU A 216 -8.69 8.75 23.40
C GLU A 216 -9.19 10.16 23.79
N ASN A 217 -10.40 10.54 23.38
CA ASN A 217 -11.01 11.84 23.63
C ASN A 217 -12.44 11.66 24.21
N PRO A 218 -12.58 11.11 25.42
CA PRO A 218 -13.89 10.87 26.02
C PRO A 218 -14.69 12.16 26.14
N GLY A 219 -16.01 12.06 25.95
CA GLY A 219 -16.92 13.21 25.99
C GLY A 219 -16.93 14.08 24.72
N HIS A 220 -16.14 13.75 23.71
CA HIS A 220 -16.12 14.45 22.43
C HIS A 220 -16.65 13.59 21.28
N THR A 221 -17.14 14.26 20.24
CA THR A 221 -17.49 13.62 18.97
C THR A 221 -16.33 13.75 18.00
N ILE A 222 -15.88 12.61 17.47
CA ILE A 222 -14.84 12.54 16.44
C ILE A 222 -15.48 12.15 15.12
N GLU A 223 -15.22 12.92 14.08
CA GLU A 223 -15.55 12.60 12.70
C GLU A 223 -14.25 12.50 11.89
N VAL A 224 -14.13 11.44 11.11
CA VAL A 224 -12.97 11.12 10.30
C VAL A 224 -13.38 10.99 8.85
N HIS A 225 -12.64 11.66 7.97
CA HIS A 225 -12.73 11.45 6.52
C HIS A 225 -11.39 10.85 6.07
N ALA A 226 -11.42 9.58 5.68
CA ALA A 226 -10.24 8.85 5.20
C ALA A 226 -10.28 8.70 3.67
N TYR A 227 -9.11 8.66 3.05
CA TYR A 227 -8.97 8.59 1.59
C TYR A 227 -7.97 7.49 1.18
N GLU A 228 -8.24 6.81 0.06
CA GLU A 228 -7.32 5.83 -0.56
C GLU A 228 -6.72 6.35 -1.89
N GLY A 229 -7.24 7.47 -2.38
CA GLY A 229 -6.80 8.12 -3.61
C GLY A 229 -7.79 9.17 -4.09
N ILE A 230 -7.49 9.79 -5.22
CA ILE A 230 -8.29 10.88 -5.77
C ILE A 230 -9.72 10.40 -6.04
N GLY A 231 -10.69 11.00 -5.35
CA GLY A 231 -12.12 10.72 -5.53
C GLY A 231 -12.61 9.44 -4.85
N LYS A 232 -11.81 8.80 -3.97
CA LYS A 232 -12.22 7.63 -3.19
C LYS A 232 -11.93 7.85 -1.70
N GLY A 233 -12.99 7.85 -0.89
CA GLY A 233 -12.88 8.03 0.56
C GLY A 233 -14.13 7.58 1.30
N ALA A 234 -14.04 7.60 2.61
CA ALA A 234 -15.13 7.28 3.52
C ALA A 234 -15.18 8.25 4.69
N ILE A 235 -16.37 8.41 5.27
CA ILE A 235 -16.61 9.26 6.43
C ILE A 235 -17.15 8.38 7.56
N SER A 236 -16.64 8.56 8.77
CA SER A 236 -17.14 7.87 9.96
C SER A 236 -17.15 8.80 11.15
N THR A 237 -18.23 8.74 11.92
CA THR A 237 -18.42 9.59 13.10
C THR A 237 -18.65 8.71 14.33
N LYS A 238 -17.96 9.04 15.43
CA LYS A 238 -18.08 8.35 16.71
C LYS A 238 -18.13 9.36 17.85
N ALA A 239 -19.17 9.26 18.67
CA ALA A 239 -19.21 9.92 19.98
C ALA A 239 -18.73 8.93 21.04
N ALA A 240 -17.75 9.34 21.86
CA ALA A 240 -17.40 8.57 23.05
C ALA A 240 -18.38 8.89 24.17
N THR A 241 -19.04 7.87 24.69
CA THR A 241 -19.77 7.96 25.96
C THR A 241 -18.80 8.30 27.08
N LEU A 242 -19.24 9.23 27.94
CA LEU A 242 -18.54 9.61 29.17
C LEU A 242 -18.38 8.44 30.15
#